data_AF-A0A316T8M6-F1
#
_entry.id   AF-A0A316T8M6-F1
#
_cell.length_a   1.000
_cell.length_b   1.000
_cell.length_c   1.000
_cell.angle_alpha   90.00
_cell.angle_beta   90.00
_cell.angle_gamma   90.00
#
_symmetry.space_group_name_H-M   'P 1'
#
loop_
_entity.id
_entity.type
_entity.pdbx_description
1 polymer ?
#
loop_
_entity_poly.entity_id
_entity_poly.type
_entity_poly.pdbx_seq_one_letter_code
_entity_poly.pdbx_strand_id
1 'polypeptide(L)'
;GMDSVAMLSNQNAAIYLGGSDIMQKMKKSDVGQPDLFCMAPFLIDDQDKLVIGCDYLAIYQPAEGAKKDCLLDFLNWMYFSDEGQDLLRESGVLSPYTNTASCQVDSMIYSKCRLKQIIPSGAGSAPIGWCGGKFDQAIQNYYSGTWNWEQLFADLKSRW
;
A
#
# COMPACT_ATOMS: atom_id res chain seq x y z
N GLY A 1 -17.73 6.55 3.22
CA GLY A 1 -17.76 5.29 2.43
C GLY A 1 -17.92 4.15 3.40
N MET A 2 -18.59 3.06 3.01
CA MET A 2 -18.63 1.84 3.83
C MET A 2 -17.21 1.29 4.02
N ASP A 3 -16.93 0.79 5.21
CA ASP A 3 -15.66 0.14 5.56
C ASP A 3 -15.49 -1.16 4.76
N SER A 4 -14.40 -1.27 4.00
CA SER A 4 -14.09 -2.45 3.19
C SER A 4 -14.06 -3.74 4.01
N VAL A 5 -13.65 -3.70 5.28
CA VAL A 5 -13.67 -4.87 6.17
C VAL A 5 -15.11 -5.36 6.38
N ALA A 6 -16.03 -4.44 6.66
CA ALA A 6 -17.44 -4.76 6.84
C ALA A 6 -18.09 -5.22 5.54
N MET A 7 -17.74 -4.64 4.39
CA MET A 7 -18.27 -5.06 3.09
C MET A 7 -17.87 -6.50 2.75
N LEU A 8 -16.59 -6.85 2.95
CA LEU A 8 -16.10 -8.21 2.71
C LEU A 8 -16.71 -9.20 3.72
N SER A 9 -16.65 -8.88 5.01
CA SER A 9 -17.09 -9.81 6.06
C SER A 9 -18.60 -10.04 6.08
N ASN A 10 -19.40 -9.06 5.63
CA ASN A 10 -20.84 -9.22 5.43
C ASN A 10 -21.22 -9.77 4.05
N GLN A 11 -20.24 -10.20 3.24
CA GLN A 11 -20.43 -10.75 1.89
C GLN A 11 -21.12 -9.77 0.91
N ASN A 12 -21.04 -8.47 1.18
CA ASN A 12 -21.48 -7.40 0.27
C ASN A 12 -20.42 -7.11 -0.82
N ALA A 13 -19.22 -7.65 -0.67
CA ALA A 13 -18.16 -7.69 -1.68
C ALA A 13 -17.47 -9.05 -1.64
N ALA A 14 -17.18 -9.62 -2.82
CA ALA A 14 -16.46 -10.88 -2.96
C ALA A 14 -14.96 -10.69 -3.23
N ILE A 15 -14.55 -9.53 -3.78
CA ILE A 15 -13.18 -9.23 -4.17
C ILE A 15 -12.83 -7.83 -3.66
N TYR A 16 -11.62 -7.70 -3.12
CA TYR A 16 -10.98 -6.43 -2.80
C TYR A 16 -9.67 -6.30 -3.57
N LEU A 17 -9.53 -5.21 -4.32
CA LEU A 17 -8.29 -4.84 -4.98
C LEU A 17 -7.63 -3.73 -4.17
N GLY A 18 -6.51 -4.03 -3.51
CA GLY A 18 -5.80 -3.07 -2.68
C GLY A 18 -4.60 -3.68 -1.96
N GLY A 19 -4.16 -3.01 -0.90
CA GLY A 19 -3.01 -3.44 -0.11
C GLY A 19 -3.30 -4.68 0.73
N SER A 20 -2.25 -5.43 1.07
CA SER A 20 -2.31 -6.59 1.97
C SER A 20 -2.65 -6.21 3.42
N ASP A 21 -2.63 -4.93 3.76
CA ASP A 21 -2.98 -4.40 5.08
C ASP A 21 -4.44 -4.69 5.46
N ILE A 22 -5.31 -4.95 4.48
CA ILE A 22 -6.70 -5.36 4.72
C ILE A 22 -6.80 -6.62 5.59
N MET A 23 -5.87 -7.57 5.48
CA MET A 23 -5.88 -8.79 6.29
C MET A 23 -5.58 -8.49 7.76
N GLN A 24 -4.69 -7.54 8.04
CA GLN A 24 -4.43 -7.09 9.41
C GLN A 24 -5.62 -6.32 9.98
N LYS A 25 -6.27 -5.49 9.16
CA LYS A 25 -7.51 -4.79 9.54
C LYS A 25 -8.64 -5.76 9.86
N MET A 26 -8.80 -6.83 9.07
CA MET A 26 -9.75 -7.91 9.36
C MET A 26 -9.44 -8.59 10.70
N LYS A 27 -8.20 -9.00 10.94
CA LYS A 27 -7.79 -9.65 12.20
C LYS A 27 -8.04 -8.81 13.45
N LYS A 28 -7.97 -7.48 13.31
CA LYS A 28 -8.15 -6.51 14.42
C LYS A 28 -9.59 -6.00 14.55
N SER A 29 -10.49 -6.38 13.65
CA SER A 29 -11.87 -5.89 13.62
C SER A 29 -12.82 -6.89 14.28
N ASP A 30 -13.78 -6.40 15.07
CA ASP A 30 -14.81 -7.21 15.72
C ASP A 30 -15.70 -7.97 14.72
N VAL A 31 -15.80 -7.49 13.49
CA VAL A 31 -16.61 -8.10 12.43
C VAL A 31 -15.76 -8.84 11.39
N GLY A 32 -14.43 -8.82 11.52
CA GLY A 32 -13.53 -9.38 10.52
C GLY A 32 -13.54 -10.91 10.49
N GLN A 33 -13.57 -11.48 9.28
CA GLN A 33 -13.54 -12.94 9.07
C GLN A 33 -12.33 -13.34 8.19
N PRO A 34 -11.08 -13.14 8.66
CA PRO A 34 -9.88 -13.30 7.83
C PRO A 34 -9.71 -14.70 7.24
N ASP A 35 -10.21 -15.73 7.92
CA ASP A 35 -10.07 -17.14 7.48
C ASP A 35 -10.90 -17.47 6.24
N LEU A 36 -11.88 -16.63 5.87
CA LEU A 36 -12.67 -16.80 4.66
C LEU A 36 -12.01 -16.22 3.41
N PHE A 37 -10.91 -15.49 3.57
CA PHE A 37 -10.26 -14.77 2.48
C PHE A 37 -8.85 -15.29 2.22
N CYS A 38 -8.50 -15.34 0.95
CA CYS A 38 -7.12 -15.56 0.51
C CYS A 38 -6.63 -14.31 -0.23
N MET A 39 -5.32 -14.10 -0.19
CA MET A 39 -4.67 -13.06 -0.99
C MET A 39 -4.07 -13.70 -2.24
N ALA A 40 -4.34 -13.08 -3.39
CA ALA A 40 -3.71 -13.42 -4.65
C ALA A 40 -3.09 -12.15 -5.25
N PRO A 41 -1.95 -12.26 -5.96
CA PRO A 41 -1.33 -11.13 -6.64
C PRO A 41 -2.25 -10.65 -7.77
N PHE A 42 -2.41 -9.33 -7.90
CA PHE A 42 -3.07 -8.73 -9.05
C PHE A 42 -2.04 -8.57 -10.18
N LEU A 43 -2.16 -9.40 -11.21
CA LEU A 43 -1.28 -9.37 -12.37
C LEU A 43 -1.72 -8.24 -13.31
N ILE A 44 -0.89 -7.21 -13.45
CA ILE A 44 -1.13 -6.08 -14.37
C ILE A 44 -0.71 -6.42 -15.80
N ASP A 45 0.23 -7.36 -15.95
CA ASP A 45 0.73 -7.85 -17.23
C ASP A 45 1.10 -9.34 -17.13
N ASP A 46 1.48 -9.93 -18.26
CA ASP A 46 1.96 -11.31 -18.33
C ASP A 46 3.36 -11.51 -17.72
N GLN A 47 3.96 -10.47 -17.11
CA GLN A 47 5.36 -10.49 -16.69
C GLN A 47 5.57 -11.05 -15.27
N ASP A 48 4.52 -11.61 -14.65
CA ASP A 48 4.57 -12.19 -13.30
C ASP A 48 5.20 -11.24 -12.27
N LYS A 49 4.88 -9.94 -12.37
CA LYS A 49 5.37 -8.90 -11.46
C LYS A 49 4.32 -8.54 -10.43
N LEU A 50 4.79 -8.20 -9.23
CA LEU A 50 3.93 -7.74 -8.13
C LEU A 50 3.98 -6.21 -8.00
N VAL A 51 2.81 -5.57 -7.88
CA VAL A 51 2.77 -4.15 -7.54
C VAL A 51 3.07 -3.96 -6.06
N ILE A 52 4.06 -3.13 -5.74
CA ILE A 52 4.44 -2.83 -4.35
C ILE A 52 4.27 -1.34 -4.09
N GLY A 53 3.44 -0.99 -3.10
CA GLY A 53 3.43 0.33 -2.48
C GLY A 53 4.52 0.44 -1.42
N CYS A 54 5.02 1.65 -1.20
CA CYS A 54 5.97 1.94 -0.13
C CYS A 54 5.38 3.06 0.73
N ASP A 55 5.31 2.84 2.03
CA ASP A 55 5.03 3.90 2.99
C ASP A 55 6.35 4.60 3.35
N TYR A 56 6.35 5.92 3.31
CA TYR A 56 7.55 6.72 3.57
C TYR A 56 7.41 7.46 4.90
N LEU A 57 8.42 7.34 5.75
CA LEU A 57 8.65 8.29 6.85
C LEU A 57 9.60 9.37 6.33
N ALA A 58 9.08 10.58 6.17
CA ALA A 58 9.88 11.73 5.77
C ALA A 58 10.25 12.57 7.00
N ILE A 59 11.54 12.88 7.15
CA ILE A 59 11.98 13.89 8.11
C ILE A 59 11.79 15.26 7.46
N TYR A 60 10.89 16.07 8.02
CA TYR A 60 10.64 17.43 7.55
C TYR A 60 11.93 18.26 7.64
N GLN A 61 12.35 18.87 6.54
CA GLN A 61 13.69 19.49 6.41
C GLN A 61 13.99 20.60 7.44
N PRO A 62 13.01 21.42 7.88
CA PRO A 62 13.18 22.36 8.99
C PRO A 62 13.28 21.74 10.39
N ALA A 63 13.18 20.42 10.55
CA ALA A 63 13.41 19.78 11.83
C ALA A 63 14.90 19.88 12.18
N GLU A 64 15.23 20.67 13.20
CA GLU A 64 16.59 20.88 13.69
C GLU A 64 16.77 20.41 15.14
N GLY A 65 18.02 20.18 15.52
CA GLY A 65 18.43 19.82 16.88
C GLY A 65 17.76 18.54 17.40
N ALA A 66 17.41 18.55 18.68
CA ALA A 66 16.92 17.37 19.40
C ALA A 66 15.71 16.66 18.77
N LYS A 67 14.88 17.37 17.99
CA LYS A 67 13.74 16.74 17.29
C LYS A 67 14.18 15.86 16.13
N LYS A 68 15.20 16.30 15.38
CA LYS A 68 15.78 15.52 14.29
C LYS A 68 16.52 14.30 14.84
N ASP A 69 17.29 14.49 15.90
CA ASP A 69 18.06 13.40 16.51
C ASP A 69 17.13 12.32 17.07
N CYS A 70 16.07 12.70 17.78
CA CYS A 70 15.05 11.77 18.26
C CYS A 70 14.37 10.98 17.12
N LEU A 71 14.06 11.62 15.99
CA LEU A 71 13.49 10.93 14.83
C LEU A 71 14.48 9.94 14.21
N LEU A 72 15.76 10.31 14.09
CA LEU A 72 16.80 9.43 13.59
C LEU A 72 17.03 8.24 14.53
N ASP A 73 17.03 8.47 15.84
CA ASP A 73 17.15 7.41 16.85
C ASP A 73 15.98 6.43 16.76
N PHE A 74 14.75 6.94 16.60
CA PHE A 74 13.58 6.09 16.40
C PHE A 74 13.68 5.25 15.12
N LEU A 75 14.08 5.85 13.99
CA LEU A 75 14.26 5.13 12.73
C LEU A 75 15.37 4.07 12.84
N ASN A 76 16.48 4.42 13.50
CA ASN A 76 17.57 3.48 13.73
C ASN A 76 17.13 2.31 14.60
N TRP A 77 16.42 2.56 15.71
CA TRP A 77 15.85 1.51 16.54
C TRP A 77 14.89 0.63 15.73
N MET A 78 13.95 1.23 14.99
CA MET A 78 12.94 0.47 14.23
C MET A 78 13.58 -0.43 13.16
N TYR A 79 14.59 0.05 12.43
CA TYR A 79 15.20 -0.71 11.34
C TYR A 79 16.38 -1.60 11.73
N PHE A 80 17.03 -1.35 12.87
CA PHE A 80 18.28 -2.05 13.23
C PHE A 80 18.29 -2.68 14.63
N SER A 81 17.27 -2.48 15.46
CA SER A 81 17.12 -3.26 16.71
C SER A 81 16.31 -4.54 16.48
N ASP A 82 16.53 -5.55 17.32
CA ASP A 82 15.76 -6.80 17.30
C ASP A 82 14.26 -6.53 17.54
N GLU A 83 13.94 -5.70 18.54
CA GLU A 83 12.56 -5.33 18.89
C GLU A 83 11.84 -4.62 17.74
N GLY A 84 12.51 -3.67 17.08
CA GLY A 84 11.97 -2.97 15.92
C GLY A 84 11.72 -3.91 14.73
N GLN A 85 12.63 -4.85 14.50
CA GLN A 85 12.47 -5.86 13.45
C GLN A 85 11.33 -6.83 13.71
N ASP A 86 11.15 -7.25 14.97
CA ASP A 86 10.00 -8.08 15.36
C ASP A 86 8.69 -7.33 15.15
N LEU A 87 8.63 -6.04 15.52
CA LEU A 87 7.45 -5.19 15.29
C LEU A 87 7.10 -5.07 13.80
N LEU A 88 8.09 -4.84 12.93
CA LEU A 88 7.88 -4.77 11.48
C LEU A 88 7.35 -6.10 10.93
N ARG A 89 7.92 -7.23 11.37
CA ARG A 89 7.48 -8.57 10.98
C ARG A 89 6.03 -8.84 11.39
N GLU A 90 5.65 -8.55 12.64
CA GLU A 90 4.28 -8.74 13.13
C GLU A 90 3.27 -7.86 12.39
N SER A 91 3.69 -6.65 12.02
CA SER A 91 2.88 -5.72 11.24
C SER A 91 2.75 -6.12 9.76
N GLY A 92 3.54 -7.09 9.29
CA GLY A 92 3.60 -7.51 7.89
C GLY A 92 4.35 -6.53 6.99
N VAL A 93 5.10 -5.59 7.57
CA VAL A 93 5.88 -4.57 6.85
C VAL A 93 7.26 -5.14 6.54
N LEU A 94 7.70 -4.98 5.29
CA LEU A 94 9.07 -5.28 4.91
C LEU A 94 10.00 -4.14 5.26
N SER A 95 11.12 -4.48 5.90
CA SER A 95 12.25 -3.57 5.90
C SER A 95 12.75 -3.33 4.47
N PRO A 96 13.09 -2.08 4.11
CA PRO A 96 13.76 -1.78 2.84
C PRO A 96 15.21 -2.30 2.81
N TYR A 97 15.76 -2.71 3.96
CA TYR A 97 17.12 -3.23 4.10
C TYR A 97 17.16 -4.76 4.01
N THR A 98 18.02 -5.26 3.14
CA THR A 98 18.13 -6.70 2.81
C THR A 98 18.83 -7.52 3.89
N ASN A 99 19.49 -6.88 4.86
CA ASN A 99 20.29 -7.52 5.92
C ASN A 99 19.56 -7.60 7.27
N THR A 100 18.23 -7.55 7.28
CA THR A 100 17.44 -7.46 8.52
C THR A 100 16.56 -8.69 8.73
N ALA A 101 16.25 -9.06 9.97
CA ALA A 101 15.48 -10.29 10.26
C ALA A 101 14.08 -10.31 9.61
N SER A 102 13.45 -9.14 9.44
CA SER A 102 12.17 -9.00 8.73
C SER A 102 12.25 -9.39 7.25
N CYS A 103 13.44 -9.49 6.66
CA CYS A 103 13.63 -9.94 5.27
C CYS A 103 13.48 -11.46 5.08
N GLN A 104 13.44 -12.24 6.18
CA GLN A 104 13.37 -13.71 6.16
C GLN A 104 11.95 -14.26 6.18
N VAL A 105 10.92 -13.42 6.05
CA VAL A 105 9.56 -13.94 5.98
C VAL A 105 9.39 -14.73 4.68
N ASP A 106 9.01 -15.99 4.84
CA ASP A 106 8.80 -16.90 3.72
C ASP A 106 7.41 -16.68 3.13
N SER A 107 7.36 -15.80 2.13
CA SER A 107 6.16 -15.59 1.33
C SER A 107 6.52 -15.34 -0.12
N MET A 108 5.58 -15.67 -1.01
CA MET A 108 5.68 -15.35 -2.44
C MET A 108 5.88 -13.83 -2.67
N ILE A 109 5.21 -12.98 -1.89
CA ILE A 109 5.35 -11.52 -1.95
C ILE A 109 6.80 -11.12 -1.70
N TYR A 110 7.38 -11.66 -0.63
CA TYR A 110 8.73 -11.33 -0.20
C TYR A 110 9.80 -11.88 -1.15
N SER A 111 9.55 -13.05 -1.75
CA SER A 111 10.40 -13.57 -2.81
C SER A 111 10.41 -12.68 -4.06
N LYS A 112 9.25 -12.19 -4.51
CA LYS A 112 9.16 -11.27 -5.66
C LYS A 112 9.86 -9.93 -5.39
N CYS A 113 9.72 -9.37 -4.19
CA CYS A 113 10.45 -8.17 -3.77
C CYS A 113 11.97 -8.37 -3.85
N ARG A 114 12.50 -9.48 -3.30
CA ARG A 114 13.94 -9.79 -3.33
C ARG A 114 14.48 -9.99 -4.75
N LEU A 115 13.69 -10.63 -5.61
CA LEU A 115 14.06 -10.88 -7.02
C LEU A 115 13.86 -9.65 -7.92
N LYS A 116 13.44 -8.50 -7.37
CA LYS A 116 13.09 -7.29 -8.12
C LYS A 116 12.02 -7.55 -9.19
N GLN A 117 11.18 -8.56 -8.98
CA GLN A 117 10.02 -8.86 -9.82
C GLN A 117 8.82 -8.02 -9.39
N ILE A 118 9.05 -6.70 -9.32
CA ILE A 118 8.07 -5.74 -8.80
C ILE A 118 7.85 -4.58 -9.77
N ILE A 119 6.66 -4.00 -9.68
CA ILE A 119 6.31 -2.72 -10.28
C ILE A 119 6.03 -1.76 -9.12
N PRO A 120 6.74 -0.62 -8.99
CA PRO A 120 6.44 0.35 -7.94
C PRO A 120 5.03 0.91 -8.15
N SER A 121 4.23 0.93 -7.09
CA SER A 121 2.92 1.56 -7.11
C SER A 121 3.06 3.07 -7.27
N GLY A 122 2.22 3.66 -8.13
CA GLY A 122 2.05 5.11 -8.19
C GLY A 122 1.17 5.67 -7.06
N ALA A 123 0.65 4.82 -6.17
CA ALA A 123 -0.16 5.24 -5.03
C ALA A 123 0.69 6.12 -4.10
N GLY A 124 0.21 7.33 -3.83
CA GLY A 124 0.93 8.32 -3.00
C GLY A 124 2.04 9.10 -3.73
N SER A 125 2.34 8.78 -4.99
CA SER A 125 3.33 9.53 -5.80
C SER A 125 2.69 10.51 -6.78
N ALA A 126 1.37 10.62 -6.78
CA ALA A 126 0.65 11.56 -7.63
C ALA A 126 0.78 12.99 -7.07
N PRO A 127 0.68 14.03 -7.92
CA PRO A 127 0.66 15.42 -7.46
C PRO A 127 -0.40 15.65 -6.38
N ILE A 128 -0.12 16.56 -5.44
CA ILE A 128 -1.07 16.91 -4.37
C ILE A 128 -2.43 17.30 -5.00
N GLY A 129 -3.51 16.70 -4.52
CA GLY A 129 -4.87 16.94 -5.03
C GLY A 129 -5.25 16.13 -6.28
N TRP A 130 -4.36 15.24 -6.76
CA TRP A 130 -4.66 14.29 -7.82
C TRP A 130 -5.66 13.22 -7.36
N CYS A 131 -5.23 12.40 -6.41
CA CYS A 131 -6.03 11.35 -5.78
C CYS A 131 -7.01 11.97 -4.77
N GLY A 132 -8.21 11.39 -4.62
CA GLY A 132 -9.21 11.87 -3.65
C GLY A 132 -9.96 13.13 -4.08
N GLY A 133 -9.83 13.55 -5.34
CA GLY A 133 -10.44 14.77 -5.87
C GLY A 133 -10.68 14.66 -7.37
N LYS A 134 -9.79 15.25 -8.17
CA LYS A 134 -9.97 15.38 -9.63
C LYS A 134 -9.94 14.03 -10.37
N PHE A 135 -9.11 13.10 -9.91
CA PHE A 135 -9.09 11.74 -10.46
C PHE A 135 -10.43 11.05 -10.26
N ASP A 136 -10.96 11.08 -9.02
CA ASP A 136 -12.23 10.45 -8.68
C ASP A 136 -13.38 11.04 -9.50
N GLN A 137 -13.41 12.36 -9.69
CA GLN A 137 -14.41 13.02 -10.53
C GLN A 137 -14.33 12.58 -12.01
N ALA A 138 -13.13 12.45 -12.57
CA ALA A 138 -12.94 11.99 -13.93
C ALA A 138 -13.44 10.53 -14.10
N ILE A 139 -13.13 9.66 -13.14
CA ILE A 139 -13.64 8.28 -13.12
C ILE A 139 -15.16 8.25 -12.98
N GLN A 140 -15.76 9.10 -12.13
CA GLN A 140 -17.22 9.20 -11.99
C GLN A 140 -17.89 9.63 -13.29
N ASN A 141 -17.33 10.61 -14.00
CA ASN A 141 -17.85 11.06 -15.31
C ASN A 141 -17.78 9.94 -16.37
N TYR A 142 -16.72 9.13 -16.35
CA TYR A 142 -16.62 7.98 -17.25
C TYR A 142 -17.64 6.90 -16.86
N TYR A 143 -17.73 6.57 -15.57
CA TYR A 143 -18.67 5.56 -15.05
C TYR A 143 -20.14 5.95 -15.28
N SER A 144 -20.48 7.23 -15.19
CA SER A 144 -21.83 7.74 -15.49
C SER A 144 -22.15 7.76 -16.99
N GLY A 145 -21.18 7.45 -17.86
CA GLY A 145 -21.31 7.55 -19.31
C GLY A 145 -21.27 9.00 -19.85
N THR A 146 -20.95 9.99 -19.00
CA THR A 146 -20.81 11.39 -19.42
C THR A 146 -19.58 11.58 -20.30
N TRP A 147 -18.49 10.87 -19.99
CA TRP A 147 -17.26 10.87 -20.78
C TRP A 147 -17.02 9.52 -21.44
N ASN A 148 -16.45 9.56 -22.65
CA ASN A 148 -15.87 8.37 -23.28
C ASN A 148 -14.42 8.14 -22.79
N TRP A 149 -13.83 7.03 -23.24
CA TRP A 149 -12.46 6.65 -22.86
C TRP A 149 -11.41 7.70 -23.26
N GLU A 150 -11.54 8.28 -24.45
CA GLU A 150 -10.58 9.27 -24.96
C GLU A 150 -10.63 10.56 -24.14
N GLN A 151 -11.83 11.01 -23.78
CA GLN A 151 -12.05 12.18 -22.94
C GLN A 151 -11.50 11.97 -21.53
N LEU A 152 -11.72 10.79 -20.94
CA LEU A 152 -11.12 10.41 -19.67
C LEU A 152 -9.59 10.51 -19.73
N PHE A 153 -8.95 9.88 -20.73
CA PHE A 153 -7.49 9.87 -20.83
C PHE A 153 -6.90 11.24 -21.18
N ALA A 154 -7.57 12.02 -22.03
CA ALA A 154 -7.14 13.38 -22.34
C ALA A 154 -7.14 14.25 -21.08
N ASP A 155 -8.20 14.15 -20.28
CA ASP A 155 -8.32 14.88 -19.02
C ASP A 155 -7.25 14.44 -18.01
N LEU A 156 -7.12 13.14 -17.76
CA LEU A 156 -6.11 12.58 -16.86
C LEU A 156 -4.68 12.91 -17.29
N LYS A 157 -4.36 12.95 -18.59
CA LYS A 157 -3.03 13.37 -19.06
C LYS A 157 -2.79 14.86 -18.89
N SER A 158 -3.80 15.69 -19.15
CA SER A 158 -3.63 17.15 -19.12
C SER A 158 -3.38 17.70 -17.72
N ARG A 159 -3.80 16.97 -16.68
CA ARG A 159 -3.72 17.44 -15.30
C ARG A 159 -2.55 16.80 -14.53
N TRP A 160 -1.98 15.69 -15.02
CA TRP A 160 -0.84 14.98 -14.41
C TRP A 160 0.43 15.84 -14.51
#